data_AF-A0A9D2QWY7-F1
#
_entry.id   AF-A0A9D2QWY7-F1
#
_cell.length_a   1.000
_cell.length_b   1.000
_cell.length_c   1.000
_cell.angle_alpha   90.00
_cell.angle_beta   90.00
_cell.angle_gamma   90.00
#
_symmetry.space_group_name_H-M   'P 1'
#
loop_
_entity.id
_entity.type
_entity.pdbx_description
1 polymer ?
#
loop_
_entity_poly.entity_id
_entity_poly.type
_entity_poly.pdbx_seq_one_letter_code
_entity_poly.pdbx_strand_id
1 'polypeptide(L)'
;MTLYEHQSTWNPNMPLRDLLYIARLMEKSVNKRSLYQSELIKIPTPHFVVFYNGKEKKPEDTTIKLSDAFLQKEKEPELELKVRYLNINRGCNPELMERCRTLREYSEFVARIRKYAVGETAIGEAVDRA
;
A
#
# COMPACT_ATOMS: atom_id res chain seq x y z
N MET A 1 -13.96 -3.61 -0.45
CA MET A 1 -13.46 -2.75 0.65
C MET A 1 -11.97 -2.59 0.44
N THR A 2 -11.47 -1.41 0.06
CA THR A 2 -10.08 -1.30 -0.39
C THR A 2 -9.23 -0.49 0.57
N LEU A 3 -8.08 -1.03 0.96
CA LEU A 3 -7.05 -0.33 1.72
C LEU A 3 -5.95 0.12 0.75
N TYR A 4 -5.80 1.43 0.65
CA TYR A 4 -4.69 2.08 -0.05
C TYR A 4 -3.81 2.75 0.98
N GLU A 5 -2.52 2.44 0.94
CA GLU A 5 -1.54 3.03 1.86
C GLU A 5 -0.33 3.55 1.10
N HIS A 6 0.29 4.59 1.64
CA HIS A 6 1.55 5.12 1.14
C HIS A 6 2.68 4.73 2.09
N GLN A 7 3.83 4.33 1.56
CA GLN A 7 5.03 4.01 2.34
C GLN A 7 6.28 4.59 1.69
N SER A 8 7.03 5.41 2.43
CA SER A 8 8.35 5.91 2.04
C SER A 8 9.51 5.01 2.48
N THR A 9 9.22 3.98 3.29
CA THR A 9 10.17 2.99 3.77
C THR A 9 9.61 1.61 3.49
N TRP A 10 10.47 0.66 3.13
CA TRP A 10 10.01 -0.70 2.88
C TRP A 10 9.55 -1.32 4.20
N ASN A 11 8.32 -1.84 4.23
CA ASN A 11 7.73 -2.41 5.44
C ASN A 11 7.21 -3.82 5.16
N PRO A 12 7.95 -4.88 5.55
CA PRO A 12 7.50 -6.25 5.32
C PRO A 12 6.28 -6.65 6.17
N ASN A 13 5.93 -5.86 7.18
CA ASN A 13 4.83 -6.16 8.10
C ASN A 13 3.47 -5.66 7.60
N MET A 14 3.38 -5.12 6.38
CA MET A 14 2.12 -4.62 5.83
C MET A 14 1.00 -5.65 5.78
N PRO A 15 1.22 -6.92 5.37
CA PRO A 15 0.14 -7.90 5.39
C PRO A 15 -0.46 -8.11 6.78
N LEU A 16 0.35 -8.07 7.83
CA LEU A 16 -0.12 -8.19 9.22
C LEU A 16 -0.89 -6.93 9.64
N ARG A 17 -0.40 -5.74 9.29
CA ARG A 17 -1.09 -4.48 9.60
C ARG A 17 -2.45 -4.39 8.90
N ASP A 18 -2.50 -4.74 7.63
CA ASP A 18 -3.70 -4.72 6.80
C ASP A 18 -4.73 -5.72 7.30
N LEU A 19 -4.29 -6.90 7.79
CA LEU A 19 -5.16 -7.87 8.45
C LEU A 19 -5.88 -7.27 9.66
N LEU A 20 -5.14 -6.54 10.50
CA LEU A 20 -5.72 -5.87 11.68
C LEU A 20 -6.69 -4.75 11.27
N TYR A 21 -6.37 -4.00 10.21
CA TYR A 21 -7.23 -2.93 9.69
C TYR A 21 -8.52 -3.48 9.10
N ILE A 22 -8.44 -4.49 8.24
CA ILE A 22 -9.62 -5.05 7.60
C ILE A 22 -10.53 -5.74 8.61
N ALA A 23 -9.98 -6.47 9.59
CA ALA A 23 -10.77 -7.09 10.64
C ALA A 23 -11.60 -6.05 11.43
N ARG A 24 -10.98 -4.91 11.78
CA ARG A 24 -11.66 -3.80 12.47
C ARG A 24 -12.75 -3.15 11.60
N LEU A 25 -12.50 -3.00 10.30
CA LEU A 25 -13.51 -2.47 9.38
C LEU A 25 -14.68 -3.43 9.18
N MET A 26 -14.41 -4.74 9.08
CA MET A 26 -15.42 -5.78 9.00
C MET A 26 -16.29 -5.82 10.27
N GLU A 27 -15.69 -5.71 11.46
CA GLU A 27 -16.44 -5.67 12.72
C GLU A 27 -17.44 -4.50 12.77
N LYS A 28 -17.07 -3.33 12.23
CA LYS A 28 -17.95 -2.16 12.18
C LYS A 28 -19.03 -2.25 11.10
N SER A 29 -18.76 -2.99 10.03
CA SER A 29 -19.62 -3.01 8.83
C SER A 29 -20.59 -4.18 8.80
N VAL A 30 -20.32 -5.26 9.53
CA VAL A 30 -21.17 -6.45 9.58
C VAL A 30 -22.05 -6.45 10.84
N ASN A 31 -23.34 -6.71 10.67
CA ASN A 31 -24.25 -6.90 11.80
C ASN A 31 -23.91 -8.20 12.56
N LYS A 32 -23.53 -8.08 13.84
CA LYS A 32 -23.12 -9.22 14.67
C LYS A 32 -24.20 -10.31 14.79
N ARG A 33 -25.49 -9.95 14.73
CA ARG A 33 -26.59 -10.93 14.76
C ARG A 33 -26.65 -11.77 13.49
N SER A 34 -26.34 -11.17 12.34
CA SER A 34 -26.34 -11.86 11.06
C SER A 34 -25.26 -12.93 10.96
N LEU A 35 -24.17 -12.83 11.73
CA LEU A 35 -23.11 -13.84 11.75
C LEU A 35 -23.57 -15.21 12.26
N TYR A 36 -24.69 -15.26 13.00
CA TYR A 36 -25.27 -16.49 13.54
C TYR A 36 -26.48 -16.97 12.74
N GLN A 37 -26.81 -16.32 11.62
CA GLN A 37 -27.86 -16.75 10.70
C GLN A 37 -27.31 -17.80 9.73
N SER A 38 -28.19 -18.62 9.15
CA SER A 38 -27.82 -19.61 8.14
C SER A 38 -27.55 -19.00 6.76
N GLU A 39 -27.97 -17.75 6.53
CA GLU A 39 -27.74 -17.04 5.28
C GLU A 39 -26.31 -16.50 5.20
N LEU A 40 -25.68 -16.68 4.03
CA LEU A 40 -24.34 -16.18 3.76
C LEU A 40 -24.32 -14.66 3.67
N ILE A 41 -23.55 -14.00 4.54
CA ILE A 41 -23.30 -12.56 4.45
C ILE A 41 -22.35 -12.29 3.28
N LYS A 42 -22.84 -11.53 2.29
CA LYS A 42 -21.99 -11.03 1.21
C LYS A 42 -21.21 -9.82 1.69
N ILE A 43 -19.89 -9.88 1.51
CA ILE A 43 -18.98 -8.76 1.78
C ILE A 43 -18.29 -8.34 0.47
N PRO A 44 -17.98 -7.05 0.30
CA PRO A 44 -17.27 -6.59 -0.89
C PRO A 44 -15.84 -7.14 -0.89
N THR A 45 -15.37 -7.61 -2.05
CA THR A 45 -14.00 -8.10 -2.23
C THR A 45 -13.00 -7.06 -1.73
N PRO A 46 -12.09 -7.43 -0.80
CA PRO A 46 -11.10 -6.51 -0.33
C PRO A 46 -9.87 -6.45 -1.24
N HIS A 47 -9.26 -5.27 -1.34
CA HIS A 47 -8.02 -5.06 -2.06
C HIS A 47 -7.04 -4.32 -1.16
N PHE A 48 -5.76 -4.69 -1.25
CA PHE A 48 -4.69 -4.16 -0.40
C PHE A 48 -3.56 -3.68 -1.31
N VAL A 49 -3.35 -2.36 -1.35
CA VAL A 49 -2.38 -1.74 -2.24
C VAL A 49 -1.53 -0.73 -1.48
N VAL A 50 -0.21 -0.89 -1.58
CA VAL A 50 0.76 0.04 -1.03
C VAL A 50 1.47 0.77 -2.16
N PHE A 51 1.37 2.09 -2.17
CA PHE A 51 2.20 2.95 -3.01
C PHE A 51 3.53 3.19 -2.32
N TYR A 52 4.56 2.52 -2.84
CA TYR A 52 5.92 2.66 -2.35
C TYR A 52 6.62 3.80 -3.08
N ASN A 53 7.11 4.79 -2.34
CA ASN A 53 7.97 5.81 -2.93
C ASN A 53 9.35 5.86 -2.29
N GLY A 54 9.81 4.86 -1.55
CA GLY A 54 11.06 4.98 -0.78
C GLY A 54 12.33 5.11 -1.62
N LYS A 55 13.45 5.38 -0.93
CA LYS A 55 14.78 5.58 -1.55
C LYS A 55 15.42 4.27 -2.05
N GLU A 56 15.10 3.15 -1.43
CA GLU A 56 15.64 1.85 -1.85
C GLU A 56 15.05 1.44 -3.19
N LYS A 57 15.87 0.88 -4.07
CA LYS A 57 15.39 0.31 -5.33
C LYS A 57 14.58 -0.95 -5.02
N LYS A 58 13.29 -0.93 -5.35
CA LYS A 58 12.37 -2.07 -5.24
C LYS A 58 11.71 -2.35 -6.60
N PRO A 59 11.19 -3.58 -6.83
CA PRO A 59 10.47 -3.90 -8.06
C PRO A 59 9.32 -2.92 -8.33
N GLU A 60 8.96 -2.75 -9.60
CA GLU A 60 7.86 -1.85 -9.98
C GLU A 60 6.52 -2.31 -9.41
N ASP A 61 6.27 -3.62 -9.51
CA ASP A 61 5.08 -4.28 -8.99
C ASP A 61 5.51 -5.56 -8.30
N THR A 62 5.13 -5.71 -7.05
CA THR A 62 5.40 -6.94 -6.29
C THR A 62 4.28 -7.20 -5.30
N THR A 63 4.11 -8.44 -4.89
CA THR A 63 3.13 -8.82 -3.86
C THR A 63 3.87 -9.46 -2.71
N ILE A 64 3.65 -8.95 -1.51
CA ILE A 64 4.13 -9.58 -0.27
C ILE A 64 2.98 -10.26 0.45
N LYS A 65 3.30 -11.30 1.20
CA LYS A 65 2.32 -12.24 1.76
C LYS A 65 2.41 -12.27 3.27
N LEU A 66 1.27 -12.52 3.92
CA LEU A 66 1.23 -12.68 5.36
C LEU A 66 2.01 -13.93 5.80
N SER A 67 1.96 -14.99 5.00
CA SER A 67 2.67 -16.23 5.28
C SER A 67 4.20 -16.08 5.33
N ASP A 68 4.76 -15.02 4.75
CA ASP A 68 6.19 -14.71 4.87
C ASP A 68 6.57 -14.43 6.34
N ALA A 69 5.63 -13.97 7.18
CA ALA A 69 5.81 -13.74 8.61
C ALA A 69 5.59 -14.97 9.49
N PHE A 70 5.03 -16.08 8.97
CA PHE A 70 4.75 -17.27 9.78
C PHE A 70 6.03 -18.01 10.17
N LEU A 71 6.09 -18.49 11.42
CA LEU A 71 7.22 -19.29 11.92
C LEU A 71 7.30 -20.65 11.21
N GLN A 72 6.16 -21.33 11.11
CA GLN A 72 6.02 -22.57 10.37
C GLN A 72 5.59 -22.24 8.94
N LYS A 73 6.32 -22.74 7.96
CA LYS A 73 5.99 -22.55 6.55
C LYS A 73 5.12 -23.69 6.07
N GLU A 74 4.01 -23.32 5.45
CA GLU A 74 3.07 -24.25 4.83
C GLU A 74 2.90 -23.88 3.37
N LYS A 75 2.67 -24.90 2.54
CA LYS A 75 2.49 -24.68 1.09
C LYS A 75 1.20 -23.90 0.79
N GLU A 76 0.17 -24.13 1.59
CA GLU A 76 -1.16 -23.56 1.42
C GLU A 76 -1.74 -23.21 2.81
N PRO A 77 -1.34 -22.07 3.39
CA PRO A 77 -1.87 -21.64 4.67
C PRO A 77 -3.33 -21.21 4.56
N GLU A 78 -4.14 -21.49 5.58
CA GLU A 78 -5.56 -21.13 5.60
C GLU A 78 -5.80 -19.62 5.68
N LEU A 79 -4.87 -18.89 6.31
CA LEU A 79 -4.90 -17.43 6.41
C LEU A 79 -3.79 -16.83 5.55
N GLU A 80 -4.18 -16.25 4.40
CA GLU A 80 -3.25 -15.59 3.48
C GLU A 80 -3.78 -14.24 3.03
N LEU A 81 -3.23 -13.16 3.59
CA LEU A 81 -3.46 -11.80 3.12
C LEU A 81 -2.29 -11.39 2.22
N LYS A 82 -2.61 -10.92 1.01
CA LYS A 82 -1.64 -10.49 0.01
C LYS A 82 -1.74 -8.99 -0.19
N VAL A 83 -0.61 -8.30 -0.13
CA VAL A 83 -0.53 -6.85 -0.32
C VAL A 83 0.29 -6.57 -1.57
N ARG A 84 -0.32 -5.87 -2.53
CA ARG A 84 0.36 -5.44 -3.76
C ARG A 84 1.08 -4.13 -3.50
N TYR A 85 2.38 -4.11 -3.76
CA TYR A 85 3.24 -2.95 -3.70
C TYR A 85 3.47 -2.42 -5.11
N LEU A 86 3.12 -1.15 -5.30
CA LEU A 86 3.36 -0.41 -6.53
C LEU A 86 4.43 0.64 -6.25
N ASN A 87 5.59 0.50 -6.87
CA ASN A 87 6.64 1.50 -6.80
C ASN A 87 6.23 2.70 -7.64
N ILE A 88 5.96 3.81 -6.98
CA ILE A 88 5.54 5.06 -7.60
C ILE A 88 6.69 6.05 -7.73
N ASN A 89 7.95 5.63 -7.55
CA ASN A 89 9.08 6.50 -7.85
C ASN A 89 9.10 6.88 -9.34
N ARG A 90 9.68 8.04 -9.65
CA ARG A 90 9.79 8.54 -11.02
C ARG A 90 10.43 7.48 -11.93
N GLY A 91 9.75 7.15 -13.02
CA GLY A 91 10.20 6.15 -14.00
C GLY A 91 9.62 4.74 -13.80
N CYS A 92 8.89 4.48 -12.71
CA CYS A 92 8.22 3.19 -12.47
C CYS A 92 6.71 3.25 -12.77
N ASN A 93 6.13 2.12 -13.17
CA ASN A 93 4.69 1.95 -13.46
C ASN A 93 4.13 3.03 -14.43
N PRO A 94 4.68 3.18 -15.64
CA PRO A 94 4.30 4.26 -16.57
C PRO A 94 2.81 4.27 -16.93
N GLU A 95 2.20 3.09 -17.14
CA GLU A 95 0.76 2.98 -17.45
C GLU A 95 -0.13 3.50 -16.29
N LEU A 96 0.26 3.21 -15.04
CA LEU A 96 -0.44 3.72 -13.87
C LEU A 96 -0.32 5.24 -13.78
N MET A 97 0.87 5.78 -14.04
CA MET A 97 1.14 7.21 -14.01
C MET A 97 0.42 7.97 -15.14
N GLU A 98 0.22 7.32 -16.28
CA GLU A 98 -0.57 7.87 -17.39
C GLU A 98 -2.07 7.93 -17.03
N ARG A 99 -2.59 6.86 -16.42
CA ARG A 99 -4.01 6.79 -16.02
C ARG A 99 -4.34 7.64 -14.79
N CYS A 100 -3.37 7.90 -13.92
CA CYS A 100 -3.58 8.63 -12.67
C CYS A 100 -2.68 9.86 -12.56
N ARG A 101 -3.18 10.99 -13.07
CA ARG A 101 -2.47 12.28 -13.06
C ARG A 101 -2.02 12.70 -11.66
N THR A 102 -2.89 12.57 -10.65
CA THR A 102 -2.57 12.96 -9.27
C THR A 102 -1.40 12.16 -8.70
N LEU A 103 -1.34 10.85 -8.97
CA LEU A 103 -0.25 10.00 -8.50
C LEU A 103 1.07 10.36 -9.20
N ARG A 104 1.01 10.68 -10.49
CA ARG A 104 2.17 11.15 -11.26
C ARG A 104 2.71 12.48 -10.72
N GLU A 105 1.86 13.48 -10.55
CA GLU A 105 2.25 14.79 -10.02
C GLU A 105 2.83 14.67 -8.60
N TYR A 106 2.22 13.83 -7.75
CA TYR A 106 2.76 13.52 -6.43
C TYR A 106 4.15 12.87 -6.49
N SER A 107 4.34 11.88 -7.37
CA SER A 107 5.64 11.23 -7.58
C SER A 107 6.72 12.22 -8.01
N GLU A 108 6.40 13.08 -8.98
CA GLU A 108 7.30 14.12 -9.47
C GLU A 108 7.65 15.14 -8.37
N PHE A 109 6.66 15.58 -7.61
CA PHE A 109 6.85 16.48 -6.47
C PHE A 109 7.80 15.89 -5.42
N VAL A 110 7.57 14.64 -5.01
CA VAL A 110 8.46 13.96 -4.05
C VAL A 110 9.88 13.82 -4.62
N ALA A 111 10.02 13.52 -5.91
CA ALA A 111 11.32 13.44 -6.56
C ALA A 111 12.05 14.80 -6.56
N ARG A 112 11.33 15.90 -6.81
CA ARG A 112 11.88 17.26 -6.72
C ARG A 112 12.36 17.56 -5.30
N ILE A 113 11.51 17.37 -4.28
CA ILE A 113 11.89 17.60 -2.87
C ILE A 113 13.16 16.83 -2.51
N ARG A 114 13.26 15.55 -2.91
CA ARG A 114 14.46 14.75 -2.62
C ARG A 114 15.72 15.29 -3.26
N LYS A 115 15.63 15.80 -4.50
CA LYS A 115 16.76 16.43 -5.18
C LYS A 115 17.24 17.66 -4.41
N TYR A 116 16.32 18.49 -3.93
CA TYR A 116 16.65 19.70 -3.17
C TYR A 116 17.04 19.45 -1.72
N ALA A 117 16.65 18.32 -1.12
CA ALA A 117 17.06 17.94 0.23
C ALA A 117 18.49 17.37 0.32
N VAL A 118 19.09 16.97 -0.81
CA VAL A 118 20.47 16.43 -0.88
C VAL A 118 21.48 17.54 -1.24
N GLY A 119 21.04 18.64 -1.85
CA GLY A 119 21.83 19.87 -1.95
C GLY A 119 21.45 20.82 -0.82
N GLU A 120 22.38 21.58 -0.25
CA GLU A 120 22.11 22.60 0.77
C GLU A 120 21.29 23.79 0.22
N THR A 121 20.04 23.56 -0.15
CA THR A 121 19.09 24.63 -0.48
C THR A 121 17.90 24.50 0.45
N ALA A 122 17.73 25.51 1.30
CA ALA A 122 16.70 25.58 2.33
C ALA A 122 15.33 25.20 1.74
N ILE A 123 14.64 24.30 2.43
CA ILE A 123 13.34 23.70 2.07
C ILE A 123 12.30 24.75 1.64
N GLY A 124 12.44 26.02 2.07
CA GLY A 124 11.61 27.15 1.67
C GLY A 124 11.62 27.47 0.17
N GLU A 125 12.75 27.38 -0.53
CA GLU A 125 12.81 27.73 -1.97
C GLU A 125 12.18 26.66 -2.89
N ALA A 126 12.01 25.43 -2.38
CA ALA A 126 11.49 24.30 -3.15
C ALA A 126 9.96 24.31 -3.28
N VAL A 127 9.25 25.00 -2.37
CA VAL A 127 7.77 25.09 -2.39
C VAL A 127 7.30 26.21 -3.33
N ASP A 128 8.05 27.31 -3.44
CA ASP A 128 7.67 28.49 -4.22
C ASP A 128 7.94 28.38 -5.74
N ARG A 129 8.68 27.36 -6.19
CA ARG A 129 8.99 27.10 -7.61
C ARG A 129 8.20 25.94 -8.23
N ALA A 130 7.20 25.41 -7.52
CA ALA A 130 6.39 24.27 -7.96
C ALA A 130 5.16 24.69 -8.76
#